data_AF-A0A1A9GK94-F1
#
_entry.id   AF-A0A1A9GK94-F1
#
_cell.length_a   1.000
_cell.length_b   1.000
_cell.length_c   1.000
_cell.angle_alpha   90.00
_cell.angle_beta   90.00
_cell.angle_gamma   90.00
#
_symmetry.space_group_name_H-M   'P 1'
#
loop_
_entity.id
_entity.type
_entity.pdbx_description
1 polymer ?
#
loop_
_entity_poly.entity_id
_entity_poly.type
_entity_poly.pdbx_seq_one_letter_code
_entity_poly.pdbx_strand_id
1 'polypeptide(L)'
;MIENPAETPLGSEWDLLAVRLQALRAEVGEPSYAEIARRVAELRIAQGRSEHVARVARTTVYDVFRTGRARINLVLVREIAEVLGASDEQVDAWIAEARESGAPRPTPAPVAQARTDQATEPAEPVESAATATAQATPRLRLTLGLMAACIAVNFVGRALVDFLELPVHLDMVGTAIAAIALGPWYGAVVGVATNVGASTVSGADSIPFALVNVTGALLWGYGVRRLGLGRTLPRFLGLNVLVALACTLVAVPLLVLLYGGSTGHSQDQVTSTFLQMTDTLAVAVGLSNTLISLGDKIISGFVALVACSMLPSVLRERTGLVLVSSAVEPPGPA
;
A
#
# COMPACT_ATOMS: atom_id res chain seq x y z
N MET A 1 40.33 -17.00 31.90
CA MET A 1 38.99 -17.60 31.86
C MET A 1 38.20 -16.69 30.94
N ILE A 2 38.13 -17.06 29.65
CA ILE A 2 37.54 -16.23 28.60
C ILE A 2 36.04 -16.42 28.69
N GLU A 3 35.31 -15.39 29.09
CA GLU A 3 33.85 -15.39 29.14
C GLU A 3 33.29 -15.51 27.72
N ASN A 4 32.50 -16.56 27.53
CA ASN A 4 31.74 -16.86 26.33
C ASN A 4 30.59 -15.84 26.23
N PRO A 5 30.51 -15.00 25.17
CA PRO A 5 29.46 -14.01 25.07
C PRO A 5 28.12 -14.70 24.84
N ALA A 6 27.18 -14.40 25.73
CA ALA A 6 25.84 -14.96 25.81
C ALA A 6 25.11 -14.97 24.45
N GLU A 7 24.64 -16.16 24.08
CA GLU A 7 23.69 -16.40 23.00
C GLU A 7 22.42 -15.59 23.26
N THR A 8 22.31 -14.45 22.57
CA THR A 8 21.03 -13.74 22.47
C THR A 8 20.12 -14.60 21.60
N PRO A 9 18.91 -14.98 22.04
CA PRO A 9 18.04 -15.82 21.24
C PRO A 9 17.71 -15.10 19.94
N LEU A 10 18.22 -15.62 18.82
CA LEU A 10 17.93 -15.14 17.48
C LEU A 10 16.43 -15.32 17.24
N GLY A 11 15.70 -14.23 17.03
CA GLY A 11 14.24 -14.23 16.88
C GLY A 11 13.79 -14.70 15.48
N SER A 12 14.73 -14.77 14.54
CA SER A 12 14.56 -15.29 13.19
C SER A 12 15.79 -16.09 12.75
N GLU A 13 15.58 -17.12 11.92
CA GLU A 13 16.62 -17.88 11.23
C GLU A 13 17.62 -16.95 10.49
N TRP A 14 17.17 -15.76 10.06
CA TRP A 14 17.97 -14.80 9.31
C TRP A 14 18.76 -13.80 10.17
N ASP A 15 18.56 -13.79 11.49
CA ASP A 15 19.28 -12.87 12.38
C ASP A 15 20.77 -13.19 12.44
N LEU A 16 21.12 -14.47 12.32
CA LEU A 16 22.51 -14.92 12.21
C LEU A 16 23.21 -14.26 11.02
N LEU A 17 22.54 -14.19 9.87
CA LEU A 17 23.09 -13.62 8.64
C LEU A 17 23.35 -12.11 8.79
N ALA A 18 22.42 -11.39 9.43
CA ALA A 18 22.59 -9.97 9.72
C ALA A 18 23.77 -9.73 10.68
N VAL A 19 23.93 -10.55 11.71
CA VAL A 19 25.04 -10.46 12.67
C VAL A 19 26.39 -10.75 11.98
N ARG A 20 26.47 -11.80 11.14
CA ARG A 20 27.70 -12.13 10.39
C ARG A 20 28.10 -11.00 9.43
N LEU A 21 27.13 -10.41 8.72
CA LEU A 21 27.39 -9.25 7.86
C LEU A 21 27.84 -8.02 8.65
N GLN A 22 27.25 -7.75 9.82
CA GLN A 22 27.71 -6.67 10.70
C GLN A 22 29.16 -6.87 11.14
N ALA A 23 29.54 -8.09 11.51
CA ALA A 23 30.91 -8.45 11.86
C ALA A 23 31.87 -8.25 10.67
N LEU A 24 31.51 -8.74 9.49
CA LEU A 24 32.31 -8.56 8.26
C LEU A 24 32.49 -7.06 7.92
N ARG A 25 31.44 -6.25 8.08
CA ARG A 25 31.52 -4.79 7.87
C ARG A 25 32.49 -4.14 8.86
N ALA A 26 32.52 -4.59 10.12
CA ALA A 26 33.45 -4.08 11.12
C ALA A 26 34.91 -4.44 10.79
N GLU A 27 35.16 -5.67 10.32
CA GLU A 27 36.50 -6.12 9.91
C GLU A 27 37.10 -5.30 8.74
N VAL A 28 36.25 -4.84 7.83
CA VAL A 28 36.65 -4.08 6.62
C VAL A 28 36.74 -2.56 6.89
N GLY A 29 36.57 -2.12 8.14
CA GLY A 29 36.71 -0.70 8.53
C GLY A 29 35.41 0.11 8.41
N GLU A 30 34.27 -0.53 8.61
CA GLU A 30 32.94 0.10 8.71
C GLU A 30 32.53 1.02 7.55
N PRO A 31 32.67 0.60 6.27
CA PRO A 31 32.22 1.42 5.14
C PRO A 31 30.75 1.85 5.30
N SER A 32 30.43 3.06 4.82
CA SER A 32 29.06 3.56 4.89
C SER A 32 28.11 2.72 4.02
N TYR A 33 26.82 2.66 4.37
CA TYR A 33 25.84 1.93 3.55
C TYR A 33 25.69 2.51 2.13
N ALA A 34 25.99 3.80 1.94
CA ALA A 34 26.03 4.42 0.62
C ALA A 34 27.22 3.93 -0.21
N GLU A 35 28.37 3.75 0.45
CA GLU A 35 29.58 3.21 -0.15
C GLU A 35 29.39 1.75 -0.57
N ILE A 36 28.79 0.92 0.30
CA ILE A 36 28.46 -0.47 -0.03
C ILE A 36 27.48 -0.53 -1.22
N ALA A 37 26.44 0.32 -1.24
CA ALA A 37 25.50 0.39 -2.35
C ALA A 37 26.17 0.77 -3.69
N ARG A 38 27.15 1.67 -3.65
CA ARG A 38 27.96 2.05 -4.81
C ARG A 38 28.81 0.88 -5.31
N ARG A 39 29.52 0.18 -4.42
CA ARG A 39 30.34 -0.99 -4.79
C ARG A 39 29.51 -2.13 -5.39
N VAL A 40 28.31 -2.38 -4.85
CA VAL A 40 27.39 -3.39 -5.42
C VAL A 40 26.94 -2.98 -6.83
N ALA A 41 26.66 -1.69 -7.05
CA ALA A 41 26.30 -1.21 -8.38
C ALA A 41 27.48 -1.36 -9.37
N GLU A 42 28.71 -1.07 -8.96
CA GLU A 42 29.92 -1.26 -9.76
C GLU A 42 30.13 -2.73 -10.13
N LEU A 43 29.99 -3.65 -9.17
CA LEU A 43 30.04 -5.10 -9.40
C LEU A 43 29.02 -5.55 -10.44
N ARG A 44 27.78 -5.08 -10.34
CA ARG A 44 26.70 -5.42 -11.29
C ARG A 44 26.97 -4.89 -12.70
N ILE A 45 27.55 -3.70 -12.83
CA ILE A 45 27.96 -3.14 -14.13
C ILE A 45 29.10 -3.96 -14.73
N ALA A 46 30.08 -4.36 -13.92
CA ALA A 46 31.17 -5.24 -14.34
C ALA A 46 30.65 -6.61 -14.83
N GLN A 47 29.55 -7.10 -14.26
CA GLN A 47 28.84 -8.31 -14.71
C GLN A 47 27.92 -8.08 -15.93
N GLY A 48 28.01 -6.92 -16.60
CA GLY A 48 27.29 -6.63 -17.84
C GLY A 48 25.84 -6.16 -17.66
N ARG A 49 25.40 -5.84 -16.43
CA ARG A 49 24.07 -5.25 -16.21
C ARG A 49 24.06 -3.77 -16.59
N SER A 50 22.94 -3.28 -17.11
CA SER A 50 22.78 -1.86 -17.44
C SER A 50 22.83 -0.98 -16.18
N GLU A 51 23.30 0.27 -16.32
CA GLU A 51 23.50 1.20 -15.20
C GLU A 51 22.21 1.42 -14.37
N HIS A 52 21.05 1.43 -15.03
CA HIS A 52 19.76 1.60 -14.36
C HIS A 52 19.39 0.41 -13.46
N VAL A 53 19.70 -0.82 -13.88
CA VAL A 53 19.41 -2.07 -13.14
C VAL A 53 20.47 -2.32 -12.07
N ALA A 54 21.69 -1.83 -12.28
CA ALA A 54 22.78 -1.98 -11.33
C ALA A 54 22.59 -1.20 -10.03
N ARG A 55 21.86 -0.07 -10.05
CA ARG A 55 21.68 0.80 -8.87
C ARG A 55 20.94 0.10 -7.73
N VAL A 56 21.51 0.18 -6.53
CA VAL A 56 20.91 -0.28 -5.27
C VAL A 56 20.72 0.92 -4.35
N ALA A 57 19.57 1.00 -3.67
CA ALA A 57 19.32 2.07 -2.70
C ALA A 57 20.07 1.80 -1.38
N ARG A 58 20.64 2.85 -0.77
CA ARG A 58 21.28 2.80 0.55
C ARG A 58 20.40 2.12 1.60
N THR A 59 19.11 2.42 1.61
CA THR A 59 18.15 1.85 2.56
C THR A 59 18.02 0.35 2.39
N THR A 60 18.03 -0.15 1.15
CA THR A 60 18.00 -1.59 0.85
C THR A 60 19.27 -2.28 1.34
N VAL A 61 20.44 -1.63 1.25
CA VAL A 61 21.68 -2.15 1.84
C VAL A 61 21.59 -2.18 3.36
N TYR A 62 21.26 -1.04 3.99
CA TYR A 62 21.08 -0.94 5.45
C TYR A 62 20.13 -2.00 5.99
N ASP A 63 19.07 -2.27 5.24
CA ASP A 63 18.06 -3.24 5.60
C ASP A 63 18.62 -4.66 5.78
N VAL A 64 19.56 -5.09 4.95
CA VAL A 64 20.20 -6.41 5.05
C VAL A 64 20.96 -6.59 6.37
N PHE A 65 21.45 -5.50 6.97
CA PHE A 65 22.15 -5.53 8.25
C PHE A 65 21.21 -5.53 9.47
N ARG A 66 19.89 -5.52 9.31
CA ARG A 66 18.95 -5.50 10.46
C ARG A 66 18.49 -6.91 10.85
N THR A 67 18.55 -7.19 12.15
CA THR A 67 17.91 -8.36 12.78
C THR A 67 16.39 -8.17 12.92
N GLY A 68 15.67 -9.24 13.27
CA GLY A 68 14.22 -9.33 13.41
C GLY A 68 13.46 -9.56 12.10
N ARG A 69 14.13 -10.03 11.04
CA ARG A 69 13.50 -10.20 9.72
C ARG A 69 13.06 -11.63 9.46
N ALA A 70 11.78 -11.82 9.15
CA ALA A 70 11.24 -13.11 8.71
C ALA A 70 11.65 -13.51 7.27
N ARG A 71 12.17 -12.58 6.45
CA ARG A 71 12.61 -12.82 5.07
C ARG A 71 13.76 -11.90 4.70
N ILE A 72 14.73 -12.41 3.94
CA ILE A 72 15.90 -11.67 3.47
C ILE A 72 16.15 -11.95 1.99
N ASN A 73 16.69 -10.97 1.25
CA ASN A 73 17.06 -11.16 -0.16
C ASN A 73 18.46 -11.76 -0.24
N LEU A 74 18.55 -13.09 -0.41
CA LEU A 74 19.81 -13.82 -0.45
C LEU A 74 20.72 -13.41 -1.62
N VAL A 75 20.15 -12.96 -2.75
CA VAL A 75 20.96 -12.46 -3.87
C VAL A 75 21.71 -11.21 -3.46
N LEU A 76 21.03 -10.28 -2.79
CA LEU A 76 21.65 -9.05 -2.31
C LEU A 76 22.62 -9.30 -1.15
N VAL A 77 22.34 -10.27 -0.27
CA VAL A 77 23.28 -10.69 0.79
C VAL A 77 24.60 -11.11 0.17
N ARG A 78 24.58 -11.97 -0.86
CA ARG A 78 25.79 -12.43 -1.55
C ARG A 78 26.54 -11.27 -2.20
N GLU A 79 25.83 -10.42 -2.93
CA GLU A 79 26.45 -9.25 -3.56
C GLU A 79 27.08 -8.30 -2.52
N ILE A 80 26.46 -8.12 -1.35
CA ILE A 80 27.02 -7.32 -0.25
C ILE A 80 28.24 -8.00 0.38
N ALA A 81 28.15 -9.31 0.62
CA ALA A 81 29.25 -10.09 1.19
C ALA A 81 30.47 -10.08 0.26
N GLU A 82 30.27 -10.23 -1.04
CA GLU A 82 31.30 -10.20 -2.08
C GLU A 82 32.04 -8.85 -2.09
N VAL A 83 31.32 -7.72 -2.10
CA VAL A 83 31.96 -6.38 -2.08
C VAL A 83 32.63 -6.04 -0.74
N LEU A 84 32.29 -6.78 0.31
CA LEU A 84 32.95 -6.74 1.61
C LEU A 84 34.06 -7.79 1.74
N GLY A 85 34.34 -8.57 0.69
CA GLY A 85 35.48 -9.48 0.63
C GLY A 85 35.23 -10.89 1.17
N ALA A 86 33.98 -11.29 1.40
CA ALA A 86 33.64 -12.67 1.73
C ALA A 86 33.48 -13.53 0.46
N SER A 87 33.85 -14.81 0.55
CA SER A 87 33.67 -15.79 -0.52
C SER A 87 32.25 -16.37 -0.53
N ASP A 88 31.82 -16.88 -1.69
CA ASP A 88 30.52 -17.56 -1.81
C ASP A 88 30.38 -18.76 -0.85
N GLU A 89 31.48 -19.47 -0.59
CA GLU A 89 31.54 -20.60 0.36
C GLU A 89 31.24 -20.16 1.81
N GLN A 90 31.73 -18.98 2.21
CA GLN A 90 31.46 -18.42 3.54
C GLN A 90 29.98 -18.05 3.69
N VAL A 91 29.38 -17.47 2.64
CA VAL A 91 27.96 -17.11 2.65
C VAL A 91 27.07 -18.36 2.63
N ASP A 92 27.48 -19.42 1.90
CA ASP A 92 26.80 -20.72 1.91
C ASP A 92 26.79 -21.36 3.29
N ALA A 93 27.93 -21.31 3.99
CA ALA A 93 28.04 -21.80 5.35
C ALA A 93 27.09 -21.04 6.31
N TRP A 94 27.03 -19.71 6.21
CA TRP A 94 26.12 -18.91 7.03
C TRP A 94 24.64 -19.22 6.75
N ILE A 95 24.28 -19.48 5.49
CA ILE A 95 22.91 -19.84 5.11
C ILE A 95 22.55 -21.24 5.61
N ALA A 96 23.48 -22.19 5.57
CA ALA A 96 23.28 -23.53 6.13
C ALA A 96 23.06 -23.47 7.66
N GLU A 97 23.93 -22.75 8.38
CA GLU A 97 23.85 -22.55 9.83
C GLU A 97 22.54 -21.85 10.25
N ALA A 98 22.11 -20.84 9.48
CA ALA A 98 20.85 -20.14 9.68
C ALA A 98 19.63 -21.07 9.59
N ARG A 99 19.63 -21.97 8.59
CA ARG A 99 18.54 -22.94 8.36
C ARG A 99 18.51 -24.04 9.42
N GLU A 100 19.68 -24.50 9.86
CA GLU A 100 19.78 -25.49 10.95
C GLU A 100 19.31 -24.92 12.29
N SER A 101 19.60 -23.63 12.54
CA SER A 101 19.15 -22.91 13.73
C SER A 101 17.65 -22.57 13.72
N GLY A 102 17.03 -22.50 12.53
CA GLY A 102 15.61 -22.20 12.33
C GLY A 102 14.68 -23.43 12.24
N ALA A 103 15.23 -24.64 12.12
CA ALA A 103 14.44 -25.87 12.00
C ALA A 103 13.81 -26.26 13.36
N PRO A 104 12.51 -26.62 13.41
CA PRO A 104 11.93 -27.20 14.61
C PRO A 104 12.68 -28.49 14.96
N ARG A 105 13.30 -28.54 16.15
CA ARG A 105 13.97 -29.74 16.66
C ARG A 105 12.92 -30.87 16.71
N PRO A 106 13.08 -31.99 15.98
CA PRO A 106 12.11 -33.08 16.07
C PRO A 106 12.13 -33.61 17.50
N THR A 107 11.00 -33.50 18.18
CA THR A 107 10.80 -34.19 19.45
C THR A 107 10.66 -35.68 19.12
N PRO A 108 11.45 -36.59 19.72
CA PRO A 108 11.31 -38.01 19.43
C PRO A 108 9.95 -38.48 19.95
N ALA A 109 9.02 -38.74 19.05
CA ALA A 109 7.75 -39.39 19.38
C ALA A 109 8.01 -40.89 19.68
N PRO A 110 7.28 -41.52 20.61
CA PRO A 110 7.49 -42.91 20.96
C PRO A 110 7.15 -43.84 19.79
N VAL A 111 7.99 -44.86 19.60
CA VAL A 111 7.79 -45.95 18.65
C VAL A 111 6.51 -46.70 18.99
N ALA A 112 5.46 -46.54 18.18
CA ALA A 112 4.30 -47.40 18.19
C ALA A 112 4.48 -48.48 17.11
N GLN A 113 4.50 -49.73 17.58
CA GLN A 113 4.79 -50.94 16.82
C GLN A 113 3.77 -51.21 15.71
N ALA A 114 4.28 -51.80 14.63
CA ALA A 114 3.54 -52.31 13.50
C ALA A 114 2.46 -53.32 13.90
N ARG A 115 1.27 -53.14 13.33
CA ARG A 115 0.35 -54.23 13.02
C ARG A 115 -0.09 -54.10 11.57
N THR A 116 0.46 -54.99 10.74
CA THR A 116 -0.12 -55.42 9.46
C THR A 116 -1.48 -56.05 9.71
N ASP A 117 -2.49 -55.68 8.91
CA ASP A 117 -3.18 -56.65 8.03
C ASP A 117 -4.23 -55.98 7.12
N GLN A 118 -4.09 -56.28 5.82
CA GLN A 118 -5.09 -56.51 4.77
C GLN A 118 -5.90 -55.36 4.12
N ALA A 119 -5.40 -54.93 2.95
CA ALA A 119 -5.94 -55.08 1.59
C ALA A 119 -7.40 -54.68 1.20
N THR A 120 -7.45 -53.80 0.17
CA THR A 120 -8.36 -53.76 -1.00
C THR A 120 -9.45 -52.67 -1.06
N GLU A 121 -9.04 -51.50 -1.61
CA GLU A 121 -9.60 -50.76 -2.78
C GLU A 121 -11.04 -50.13 -2.79
N PRO A 122 -11.34 -49.14 -3.69
CA PRO A 122 -11.62 -47.74 -3.29
C PRO A 122 -12.96 -47.14 -3.85
N ALA A 123 -13.17 -45.84 -3.53
CA ALA A 123 -14.23 -44.89 -3.98
C ALA A 123 -15.33 -44.65 -2.92
N GLU A 124 -15.70 -43.43 -2.51
CA GLU A 124 -15.68 -42.09 -3.13
C GLU A 124 -15.42 -41.00 -2.05
N PRO A 125 -14.88 -39.81 -2.38
CA PRO A 125 -14.84 -38.71 -1.43
C PRO A 125 -16.19 -37.98 -1.42
N VAL A 126 -16.98 -38.19 -0.37
CA VAL A 126 -18.05 -37.27 0.01
C VAL A 126 -17.41 -35.96 0.46
N GLU A 127 -17.70 -34.94 -0.32
CA GLU A 127 -17.35 -33.53 -0.16
C GLU A 127 -17.87 -33.00 1.19
N SER A 128 -17.05 -33.10 2.23
CA SER A 128 -17.24 -32.35 3.48
C SER A 128 -16.68 -30.93 3.30
N ALA A 129 -17.40 -30.13 2.53
CA ALA A 129 -17.30 -28.67 2.57
C ALA A 129 -17.85 -28.17 3.91
N ALA A 130 -17.03 -28.19 4.95
CA ALA A 130 -17.34 -27.54 6.21
C ALA A 130 -16.07 -27.05 6.91
N THR A 131 -15.92 -25.72 6.89
CA THR A 131 -15.18 -24.94 7.89
C THR A 131 -13.65 -24.94 7.80
N ALA A 132 -13.12 -24.67 6.61
CA ALA A 132 -11.85 -23.95 6.54
C ALA A 132 -12.14 -22.44 6.70
N THR A 133 -12.32 -21.96 7.93
CA THR A 133 -12.05 -20.53 8.21
C THR A 133 -10.57 -20.32 7.97
N ALA A 134 -10.22 -20.05 6.71
CA ALA A 134 -8.88 -19.76 6.26
C ALA A 134 -8.36 -18.60 7.12
N GLN A 135 -7.36 -18.87 7.94
CA GLN A 135 -6.69 -17.86 8.74
C GLN A 135 -6.01 -16.89 7.76
N ALA A 136 -6.74 -15.83 7.38
CA ALA A 136 -6.23 -14.78 6.52
C ALA A 136 -4.89 -14.29 7.08
N THR A 137 -3.85 -14.30 6.25
CA THR A 137 -2.53 -13.79 6.65
C THR A 137 -2.68 -12.39 7.26
N PRO A 138 -1.85 -11.99 8.24
CA PRO A 138 -1.99 -10.71 8.95
C PRO A 138 -2.04 -9.48 8.00
N ARG A 139 -1.43 -9.61 6.82
CA ARG A 139 -1.46 -8.60 5.75
C ARG A 139 -2.83 -8.48 5.07
N LEU A 140 -3.49 -9.59 4.77
CA LEU A 140 -4.83 -9.56 4.18
C LEU A 140 -5.82 -8.93 5.17
N ARG A 141 -5.72 -9.27 6.45
CA ARG A 141 -6.55 -8.67 7.51
C ARG A 141 -6.39 -7.16 7.59
N LEU A 142 -5.14 -6.67 7.52
CA LEU A 142 -4.86 -5.24 7.53
C LEU A 142 -5.40 -4.51 6.29
N THR A 143 -5.23 -5.09 5.10
CA THR A 143 -5.77 -4.53 3.85
C THR A 143 -7.29 -4.45 3.89
N LEU A 144 -7.96 -5.55 4.27
CA LEU A 144 -9.41 -5.58 4.40
C LEU A 144 -9.92 -4.62 5.48
N GLY A 145 -9.21 -4.55 6.62
CA GLY A 145 -9.51 -3.60 7.69
C GLY A 145 -9.40 -2.15 7.23
N LEU A 146 -8.36 -1.80 6.47
CA LEU A 146 -8.24 -0.45 5.90
C LEU A 146 -9.34 -0.16 4.88
N MET A 147 -9.68 -1.12 4.00
CA MET A 147 -10.78 -0.94 3.04
C MET A 147 -12.12 -0.71 3.75
N ALA A 148 -12.42 -1.50 4.79
CA ALA A 148 -13.63 -1.33 5.59
C ALA A 148 -13.65 0.04 6.29
N ALA A 149 -12.53 0.48 6.86
CA ALA A 149 -12.40 1.81 7.45
C ALA A 149 -12.59 2.93 6.40
N CYS A 150 -12.06 2.77 5.19
CA CYS A 150 -12.24 3.73 4.10
C CYS A 150 -13.72 3.84 3.68
N ILE A 151 -14.43 2.71 3.57
CA ILE A 151 -15.87 2.70 3.29
C ILE A 151 -16.62 3.45 4.41
N ALA A 152 -16.31 3.16 5.67
CA ALA A 152 -16.92 3.86 6.81
C ALA A 152 -16.65 5.38 6.78
N VAL A 153 -15.43 5.80 6.44
CA VAL A 153 -15.09 7.23 6.28
C VAL A 153 -15.93 7.88 5.19
N ASN A 154 -16.18 7.21 4.07
CA ASN A 154 -17.05 7.76 3.01
C ASN A 154 -18.49 7.93 3.50
N PHE A 155 -19.03 6.97 4.25
CA PHE A 155 -20.37 7.07 4.85
C PHE A 155 -20.46 8.21 5.86
N VAL A 156 -19.44 8.39 6.70
CA VAL A 156 -19.36 9.51 7.64
C VAL A 156 -19.28 10.85 6.90
N GLY A 157 -18.48 10.92 5.83
CA GLY A 157 -18.39 12.11 4.99
C GLY A 157 -19.74 12.49 4.39
N ARG A 158 -20.45 11.51 3.82
CA ARG A 158 -21.82 11.70 3.31
C ARG A 158 -22.79 12.16 4.40
N ALA A 159 -22.83 11.47 5.54
CA ALA A 159 -23.71 11.84 6.64
C ALA A 159 -23.43 13.27 7.16
N LEU A 160 -22.17 13.69 7.19
CA LEU A 160 -21.79 15.04 7.57
C LEU A 160 -22.28 16.10 6.56
N VAL A 161 -22.14 15.80 5.26
CA VAL A 161 -22.65 16.65 4.18
C VAL A 161 -24.16 16.80 4.28
N ASP A 162 -24.88 15.69 4.48
CA ASP A 162 -26.34 15.69 4.57
C ASP A 162 -26.81 16.45 5.83
N PHE A 163 -26.10 16.30 6.96
CA PHE A 163 -26.44 16.98 8.21
C PHE A 163 -26.16 18.49 8.18
N LEU A 164 -25.10 18.91 7.50
CA LEU A 164 -24.68 20.33 7.41
C LEU A 164 -25.15 21.02 6.12
N GLU A 165 -25.87 20.30 5.25
CA GLU A 165 -26.34 20.77 3.94
C GLU A 165 -25.22 21.37 3.06
N LEU A 166 -24.01 20.82 3.14
CA LEU A 166 -22.85 21.36 2.43
C LEU A 166 -22.95 21.12 0.92
N PRO A 167 -22.53 22.07 0.06
CA PRO A 167 -22.50 21.89 -1.39
C PRO A 167 -21.25 21.10 -1.84
N VAL A 168 -20.91 20.00 -1.17
CA VAL A 168 -19.82 19.05 -1.50
C VAL A 168 -20.31 17.62 -1.22
N HIS A 169 -19.55 16.57 -1.52
CA HIS A 169 -20.00 15.18 -1.35
C HIS A 169 -19.24 14.42 -0.26
N LEU A 170 -17.92 14.62 -0.17
CA LEU A 170 -16.98 14.01 0.78
C LEU A 170 -17.03 12.46 0.86
N ASP A 171 -17.73 11.81 -0.06
CA ASP A 171 -17.94 10.37 -0.13
C ASP A 171 -16.84 9.64 -0.93
N MET A 172 -15.75 10.35 -1.21
CA MET A 172 -14.58 9.83 -1.92
C MET A 172 -13.28 9.96 -1.11
N VAL A 173 -13.34 10.41 0.15
CA VAL A 173 -12.15 10.55 1.01
C VAL A 173 -11.49 9.19 1.25
N GLY A 174 -12.26 8.20 1.70
CA GLY A 174 -11.81 6.83 1.86
C GLY A 174 -11.41 6.17 0.54
N THR A 175 -12.12 6.50 -0.54
CA THR A 175 -11.75 6.05 -1.90
C THR A 175 -10.35 6.53 -2.27
N ALA A 176 -10.04 7.82 -2.03
CA ALA A 176 -8.72 8.40 -2.24
C ALA A 176 -7.66 7.75 -1.34
N ILE A 177 -7.97 7.54 -0.05
CA ILE A 177 -7.05 6.86 0.89
C ILE A 177 -6.71 5.46 0.36
N ALA A 178 -7.70 4.63 0.06
CA ALA A 178 -7.48 3.27 -0.45
C ALA A 178 -6.76 3.27 -1.80
N ALA A 179 -7.14 4.19 -2.70
CA ALA A 179 -6.51 4.37 -4.00
C ALA A 179 -5.03 4.70 -3.86
N ILE A 180 -4.65 5.58 -2.93
CA ILE A 180 -3.27 6.04 -2.69
C ILE A 180 -2.49 5.04 -1.83
N ALA A 181 -3.11 4.37 -0.87
CA ALA A 181 -2.48 3.47 0.10
C ALA A 181 -2.30 2.03 -0.41
N LEU A 182 -3.30 1.50 -1.10
CA LEU A 182 -3.34 0.09 -1.51
C LEU A 182 -3.19 -0.09 -3.02
N GLY A 183 -3.75 0.83 -3.81
CA GLY A 183 -3.72 0.76 -5.27
C GLY A 183 -5.01 1.26 -5.92
N PRO A 184 -4.98 1.65 -7.20
CA PRO A 184 -6.13 2.18 -7.91
C PRO A 184 -7.35 1.25 -7.85
N TRP A 185 -7.14 -0.07 -8.01
CA TRP A 185 -8.22 -1.06 -7.97
C TRP A 185 -8.81 -1.29 -6.57
N TYR A 186 -8.01 -1.15 -5.51
CA TYR A 186 -8.53 -1.19 -4.14
C TYR A 186 -9.40 0.03 -3.85
N GLY A 187 -8.97 1.21 -4.30
CA GLY A 187 -9.81 2.41 -4.27
C GLY A 187 -11.10 2.22 -5.05
N ALA A 188 -11.02 1.64 -6.26
CA ALA A 188 -12.21 1.40 -7.08
C ALA A 188 -13.21 0.48 -6.37
N VAL A 189 -12.74 -0.60 -5.73
CA VAL A 189 -13.59 -1.49 -4.93
C VAL A 189 -14.21 -0.75 -3.75
N VAL A 190 -13.45 0.08 -3.03
CA VAL A 190 -13.99 0.92 -1.94
C VAL A 190 -15.07 1.88 -2.45
N GLY A 191 -14.83 2.55 -3.58
CA GLY A 191 -15.79 3.47 -4.20
C GLY A 191 -17.08 2.77 -4.63
N VAL A 192 -16.96 1.63 -5.33
CA VAL A 192 -18.12 0.81 -5.73
C VAL A 192 -18.90 0.34 -4.50
N ALA A 193 -18.20 -0.21 -3.49
CA ALA A 193 -18.84 -0.67 -2.26
C ALA A 193 -19.55 0.47 -1.50
N THR A 194 -18.97 1.68 -1.53
CA THR A 194 -19.60 2.87 -0.94
C THR A 194 -20.91 3.22 -1.65
N ASN A 195 -20.90 3.34 -2.98
CA ASN A 195 -22.10 3.68 -3.74
C ASN A 195 -23.17 2.58 -3.70
N VAL A 196 -22.76 1.31 -3.77
CA VAL A 196 -23.70 0.18 -3.62
C VAL A 196 -24.27 0.13 -2.21
N GLY A 197 -23.45 0.31 -1.17
CA GLY A 197 -23.95 0.33 0.21
C GLY A 197 -24.86 1.53 0.47
N ALA A 198 -24.54 2.71 -0.06
CA ALA A 198 -25.38 3.90 0.03
C ALA A 198 -26.76 3.70 -0.58
N SER A 199 -26.91 2.79 -1.55
CA SER A 199 -28.21 2.51 -2.15
C SER A 199 -29.24 1.95 -1.18
N THR A 200 -28.78 1.29 -0.11
CA THR A 200 -29.66 0.75 0.95
C THR A 200 -30.19 1.83 1.90
N VAL A 201 -29.55 3.01 1.93
CA VAL A 201 -29.86 4.10 2.87
C VAL A 201 -30.53 5.26 2.14
N SER A 202 -29.98 5.65 0.98
CA SER A 202 -30.37 6.86 0.24
C SER A 202 -31.08 6.56 -1.09
N GLY A 203 -31.35 5.28 -1.39
CA GLY A 203 -31.98 4.86 -2.63
C GLY A 203 -31.00 4.59 -3.78
N ALA A 204 -31.53 4.02 -4.87
CA ALA A 204 -30.74 3.51 -6.00
C ALA A 204 -29.97 4.61 -6.77
N ASP A 205 -30.29 5.89 -6.54
CA ASP A 205 -29.71 7.04 -7.25
C ASP A 205 -28.20 7.15 -7.06
N SER A 206 -27.67 6.57 -5.98
CA SER A 206 -26.24 6.51 -5.68
C SER A 206 -25.45 5.55 -6.58
N ILE A 207 -26.09 4.53 -7.18
CA ILE A 207 -25.40 3.44 -7.89
C ILE A 207 -24.66 3.93 -9.14
N PRO A 208 -25.25 4.74 -10.04
CA PRO A 208 -24.55 5.22 -11.23
C PRO A 208 -23.29 6.04 -10.90
N PHE A 209 -23.28 6.75 -9.77
CA PHE A 209 -22.14 7.52 -9.31
C PHE A 209 -20.96 6.65 -8.83
N ALA A 210 -21.12 5.33 -8.73
CA ALA A 210 -20.00 4.41 -8.58
C ALA A 210 -18.95 4.60 -9.70
N LEU A 211 -19.38 4.95 -10.92
CA LEU A 211 -18.47 5.26 -12.03
C LEU A 211 -17.60 6.48 -11.78
N VAL A 212 -18.15 7.50 -11.10
CA VAL A 212 -17.40 8.69 -10.66
C VAL A 212 -16.37 8.28 -9.60
N ASN A 213 -16.78 7.45 -8.65
CA ASN A 213 -15.92 6.93 -7.59
C ASN A 213 -14.74 6.11 -8.15
N VAL A 214 -15.01 5.22 -9.11
CA VAL A 214 -13.99 4.44 -9.83
C VAL A 214 -13.04 5.37 -10.59
N THR A 215 -13.56 6.34 -11.35
CA THR A 215 -12.75 7.32 -12.09
C THR A 215 -11.75 8.03 -11.18
N GLY A 216 -12.21 8.54 -10.03
CA GLY A 216 -11.34 9.18 -9.05
C GLY A 216 -10.30 8.23 -8.46
N ALA A 217 -10.71 7.00 -8.10
CA ALA A 217 -9.79 5.99 -7.57
C ALA A 217 -8.66 5.64 -8.54
N LEU A 218 -8.97 5.46 -9.81
CA LEU A 218 -7.98 5.14 -10.84
C LEU A 218 -7.00 6.31 -11.00
N LEU A 219 -7.50 7.55 -11.10
CA LEU A 219 -6.66 8.73 -11.29
C LEU A 219 -5.78 9.01 -10.06
N TRP A 220 -6.32 8.98 -8.84
CA TRP A 220 -5.50 9.13 -7.64
C TRP A 220 -4.45 8.02 -7.53
N GLY A 221 -4.86 6.76 -7.71
CA GLY A 221 -3.98 5.61 -7.54
C GLY A 221 -2.84 5.58 -8.57
N TYR A 222 -3.15 5.74 -9.87
CA TYR A 222 -2.13 5.78 -10.92
C TYR A 222 -1.34 7.09 -10.90
N GLY A 223 -1.99 8.23 -10.61
CA GLY A 223 -1.34 9.53 -10.51
C GLY A 223 -0.24 9.55 -9.45
N VAL A 224 -0.50 8.98 -8.27
CA VAL A 224 0.51 8.88 -7.21
C VAL A 224 1.54 7.80 -7.52
N ARG A 225 1.11 6.58 -7.88
CA ARG A 225 2.03 5.42 -7.99
C ARG A 225 2.85 5.34 -9.27
N ARG A 226 2.28 5.71 -10.40
CA ARG A 226 2.93 5.57 -11.72
C ARG A 226 3.46 6.90 -12.22
N LEU A 227 2.70 7.98 -12.04
CA LEU A 227 3.05 9.30 -12.57
C LEU A 227 3.85 10.15 -11.58
N GLY A 228 3.97 9.73 -10.31
CA GLY A 228 4.72 10.46 -9.29
C GLY A 228 4.14 11.84 -8.96
N LEU A 229 2.85 12.05 -9.21
CA LEU A 229 2.17 13.33 -8.95
C LEU A 229 1.97 13.58 -7.45
N GLY A 230 2.16 12.58 -6.60
CA GLY A 230 2.16 12.73 -5.14
C GLY A 230 3.48 13.23 -4.52
N ARG A 231 4.51 13.53 -5.33
CA ARG A 231 5.86 13.85 -4.83
C ARG A 231 6.02 15.28 -4.31
N THR A 232 5.18 16.21 -4.75
CA THR A 232 5.22 17.62 -4.31
C THR A 232 3.81 18.18 -4.19
N LEU A 233 3.60 19.15 -3.31
CA LEU A 233 2.28 19.76 -3.11
C LEU A 233 1.66 20.33 -4.40
N PRO A 234 2.39 21.06 -5.27
CA PRO A 234 1.80 21.57 -6.52
C PRO A 234 1.39 20.46 -7.50
N ARG A 235 2.17 19.37 -7.59
CA ARG A 235 1.82 18.22 -8.44
C ARG A 235 0.59 17.51 -7.90
N PHE A 236 0.48 17.39 -6.57
CA PHE A 236 -0.66 16.77 -5.94
C PHE A 236 -1.93 17.62 -6.05
N LEU A 237 -1.80 18.95 -5.93
CA LEU A 237 -2.88 19.88 -6.25
C LEU A 237 -3.34 19.70 -7.71
N GLY A 238 -2.40 19.68 -8.66
CA GLY A 238 -2.70 19.42 -10.07
C GLY A 238 -3.39 18.07 -10.31
N LEU A 239 -3.00 17.03 -9.57
CA LEU A 239 -3.69 15.74 -9.60
C LEU A 239 -5.14 15.85 -9.13
N ASN A 240 -5.43 16.58 -8.05
CA ASN A 240 -6.79 16.75 -7.57
C ASN A 240 -7.66 17.57 -8.53
N VAL A 241 -7.08 18.58 -9.20
CA VAL A 241 -7.77 19.30 -10.28
C VAL A 241 -8.09 18.35 -11.44
N LEU A 242 -7.15 17.52 -11.88
CA LEU A 242 -7.37 16.54 -12.94
C LEU A 242 -8.48 15.54 -12.56
N VAL A 243 -8.45 15.04 -11.32
CA VAL A 243 -9.48 14.15 -10.79
C VAL A 243 -10.85 14.83 -10.79
N ALA A 244 -10.94 16.08 -10.34
CA ALA A 244 -12.20 16.84 -10.32
C ALA A 244 -12.81 16.99 -11.70
N LEU A 245 -12.01 17.33 -12.70
CA LEU A 245 -12.45 17.49 -14.08
C LEU A 245 -12.88 16.17 -14.69
N ALA A 246 -12.09 15.10 -14.51
CA ALA A 246 -12.45 13.78 -15.02
C ALA A 246 -13.72 13.22 -14.36
N CYS A 247 -13.85 13.36 -13.04
CA CYS A 247 -15.07 13.01 -12.32
C CYS A 247 -16.26 13.82 -12.82
N THR A 248 -16.08 15.10 -13.16
CA THR A 248 -17.14 15.94 -13.74
C THR A 248 -17.56 15.46 -15.13
N LEU A 249 -16.60 15.11 -15.99
CA LEU A 249 -16.90 14.56 -17.32
C LEU A 249 -17.74 13.28 -17.26
N VAL A 250 -17.60 12.50 -16.20
CA VAL A 250 -18.43 11.31 -15.95
C VAL A 250 -19.75 11.66 -15.27
N ALA A 251 -19.74 12.57 -14.28
CA ALA A 251 -20.91 12.91 -13.48
C ALA A 251 -21.96 13.70 -14.27
N VAL A 252 -21.55 14.66 -15.11
CA VAL A 252 -22.48 15.56 -15.81
C VAL A 252 -23.43 14.81 -16.76
N PRO A 253 -22.96 13.87 -17.61
CA PRO A 253 -23.88 13.05 -18.41
C PRO A 253 -24.85 12.22 -17.55
N LEU A 254 -24.38 11.65 -16.43
CA LEU A 254 -25.24 10.90 -15.52
C LEU A 254 -26.33 11.79 -14.92
N LEU A 255 -25.95 12.98 -14.44
CA LEU A 255 -26.87 13.97 -13.87
C LEU A 255 -27.93 14.41 -14.88
N VAL A 256 -27.52 14.78 -16.10
CA VAL A 256 -28.45 15.29 -17.13
C VAL A 256 -29.35 14.18 -17.66
N LEU A 257 -28.80 13.01 -17.99
CA LEU A 257 -29.55 11.96 -18.70
C LEU A 257 -30.41 11.09 -17.78
N LEU A 258 -29.95 10.81 -16.55
CA LEU A 258 -30.67 9.92 -15.63
C LEU A 258 -31.55 10.69 -14.65
N TYR A 259 -31.18 11.92 -14.31
CA TYR A 259 -31.81 12.68 -13.22
C TYR A 259 -32.32 14.06 -13.64
N GLY A 260 -32.29 14.41 -14.93
CA GLY A 260 -32.77 15.71 -15.41
C GLY A 260 -32.02 16.91 -14.81
N GLY A 261 -30.80 16.70 -14.31
CA GLY A 261 -29.95 17.73 -13.72
C GLY A 261 -30.13 18.01 -12.22
N SER A 262 -30.97 17.24 -11.51
CA SER A 262 -31.19 17.40 -10.06
C SER A 262 -31.33 16.04 -9.39
N THR A 263 -30.69 15.89 -8.22
CA THR A 263 -30.74 14.63 -7.42
C THR A 263 -31.28 14.86 -6.01
N GLY A 264 -31.80 16.06 -5.72
CA GLY A 264 -32.31 16.44 -4.40
C GLY A 264 -31.24 16.83 -3.39
N HIS A 265 -30.00 17.07 -3.83
CA HIS A 265 -28.89 17.46 -2.95
C HIS A 265 -28.70 18.99 -2.92
N SER A 266 -27.97 19.48 -1.92
CA SER A 266 -27.61 20.90 -1.73
C SER A 266 -26.96 21.54 -2.97
N GLN A 267 -26.22 20.75 -3.78
CA GLN A 267 -25.66 21.16 -5.07
C GLN A 267 -26.72 21.72 -6.04
N ASP A 268 -27.98 21.27 -5.96
CA ASP A 268 -29.03 21.68 -6.88
C ASP A 268 -29.35 23.17 -6.75
N GLN A 269 -29.09 23.79 -5.58
CA GLN A 269 -29.23 25.23 -5.39
C GLN A 269 -28.21 26.00 -6.26
N VAL A 270 -26.97 25.52 -6.31
CA VAL A 270 -25.90 26.08 -7.16
C VAL A 270 -26.26 25.88 -8.64
N THR A 271 -26.76 24.69 -9.00
CA THR A 271 -27.24 24.40 -10.36
C THR A 271 -28.38 25.34 -10.78
N SER A 272 -29.34 25.59 -9.88
CA SER A 272 -30.47 26.49 -10.16
C SER A 272 -30.02 27.93 -10.41
N THR A 273 -29.01 28.40 -9.67
CA THR A 273 -28.42 29.73 -9.86
C THR A 273 -27.78 29.85 -11.23
N PHE A 274 -26.99 28.86 -11.65
CA PHE A 274 -26.41 28.86 -12.99
C PHE A 274 -27.46 28.68 -14.08
N LEU A 275 -28.54 27.95 -13.83
CA LEU A 275 -29.61 27.77 -14.80
C LEU A 275 -30.31 29.10 -15.11
N GLN A 276 -30.58 29.91 -14.09
CA GLN A 276 -31.14 31.26 -14.26
C GLN A 276 -30.20 32.21 -15.04
N MET A 277 -28.89 31.96 -15.03
CA MET A 277 -27.90 32.79 -15.73
C MET A 277 -27.61 32.33 -17.16
N THR A 278 -27.81 31.05 -17.45
CA THR A 278 -27.34 30.42 -18.69
C THR A 278 -28.46 29.89 -19.59
N ASP A 279 -29.68 29.77 -19.05
CA ASP A 279 -30.88 29.22 -19.70
C ASP A 279 -30.68 27.82 -20.33
N THR A 280 -29.58 27.14 -19.99
CA THR A 280 -29.19 25.86 -20.60
C THR A 280 -28.81 24.88 -19.50
N LEU A 281 -29.66 23.86 -19.30
CA LEU A 281 -29.50 22.86 -18.24
C LEU A 281 -28.12 22.19 -18.23
N ALA A 282 -27.66 21.72 -19.38
CA ALA A 282 -26.37 21.03 -19.48
C ALA A 282 -25.19 21.94 -19.06
N VAL A 283 -25.24 23.22 -19.42
CA VAL A 283 -24.21 24.19 -19.04
C VAL A 283 -24.29 24.49 -17.55
N ALA A 284 -25.49 24.69 -17.01
CA ALA A 284 -25.70 24.94 -15.59
C ALA A 284 -25.21 23.79 -14.70
N VAL A 285 -25.60 22.55 -15.03
CA VAL A 285 -25.14 21.33 -14.35
C VAL A 285 -23.62 21.19 -14.48
N GLY A 286 -23.07 21.45 -15.68
CA GLY A 286 -21.63 21.39 -15.93
C GLY A 286 -20.84 22.35 -15.07
N LEU A 287 -21.25 23.62 -15.00
CA LEU A 287 -20.59 24.65 -14.19
C LEU A 287 -20.70 24.35 -12.69
N SER A 288 -21.91 24.04 -12.22
CA SER A 288 -22.18 23.66 -10.83
C SER A 288 -21.32 22.48 -10.39
N ASN A 289 -21.36 21.38 -11.15
CA ASN A 289 -20.62 20.17 -10.83
C ASN A 289 -19.11 20.38 -10.92
N THR A 290 -18.63 21.20 -11.88
CA THR A 290 -17.20 21.51 -11.96
C THR A 290 -16.72 22.22 -10.70
N LEU A 291 -17.45 23.26 -10.27
CA LEU A 291 -17.11 24.04 -9.08
C LEU A 291 -17.09 23.17 -7.83
N ILE A 292 -18.15 22.39 -7.63
CA ILE A 292 -18.32 21.54 -6.45
C ILE A 292 -17.32 20.38 -6.45
N SER A 293 -17.15 19.70 -7.58
CA SER A 293 -16.17 18.61 -7.73
C SER A 293 -14.74 19.10 -7.50
N LEU A 294 -14.41 20.34 -7.88
CA LEU A 294 -13.08 20.90 -7.64
C LEU A 294 -12.80 21.06 -6.15
N GLY A 295 -13.71 21.68 -5.41
CA GLY A 295 -13.59 21.81 -3.95
C GLY A 295 -13.52 20.45 -3.26
N ASP A 296 -14.44 19.56 -3.63
CA ASP A 296 -14.57 18.23 -3.05
C ASP A 296 -13.31 17.36 -3.23
N LYS A 297 -12.71 17.36 -4.42
CA LYS A 297 -11.56 16.50 -4.74
C LYS A 297 -10.27 17.07 -4.19
N ILE A 298 -10.16 18.40 -4.07
CA ILE A 298 -9.05 19.03 -3.34
C ILE A 298 -9.13 18.63 -1.86
N ILE A 299 -10.28 18.83 -1.20
CA ILE A 299 -10.46 18.48 0.22
C ILE A 299 -10.18 16.98 0.42
N SER A 300 -10.85 16.11 -0.34
CA SER A 300 -10.71 14.66 -0.21
C SER A 300 -9.29 14.18 -0.46
N GLY A 301 -8.62 14.71 -1.48
CA GLY A 301 -7.24 14.36 -1.80
C GLY A 301 -6.28 14.75 -0.68
N PHE A 302 -6.37 15.98 -0.14
CA PHE A 302 -5.47 16.42 0.93
C PHE A 302 -5.74 15.72 2.26
N VAL A 303 -6.99 15.47 2.61
CA VAL A 303 -7.33 14.62 3.76
C VAL A 303 -6.75 13.22 3.58
N ALA A 304 -6.85 12.65 2.38
CA ALA A 304 -6.27 11.34 2.09
C ALA A 304 -4.74 11.34 2.16
N LEU A 305 -4.08 12.41 1.72
CA LEU A 305 -2.63 12.57 1.82
C LEU A 305 -2.17 12.55 3.29
N VAL A 306 -2.86 13.32 4.15
CA VAL A 306 -2.58 13.35 5.60
C VAL A 306 -2.85 11.98 6.22
N ALA A 307 -3.99 11.35 5.94
CA ALA A 307 -4.31 10.02 6.46
C ALA A 307 -3.27 8.97 6.03
N CYS A 308 -2.83 8.99 4.77
CA CYS A 308 -1.79 8.09 4.26
C CYS A 308 -0.43 8.30 4.95
N SER A 309 -0.13 9.53 5.37
CA SER A 309 1.10 9.84 6.13
C SER A 309 1.12 9.16 7.50
N MET A 310 -0.05 8.96 8.10
CA MET A 310 -0.24 8.38 9.44
C MET A 310 -0.33 6.85 9.42
N LEU A 311 -0.44 6.21 8.24
CA LEU A 311 -0.55 4.75 8.14
C LEU A 311 0.73 4.03 8.62
N PRO A 312 0.61 2.80 9.15
CA PRO A 312 1.77 1.97 9.52
C PRO A 312 2.74 1.76 8.34
N SER A 313 4.03 1.62 8.63
CA SER A 313 5.11 1.46 7.62
C SER A 313 4.82 0.33 6.62
N VAL A 314 4.22 -0.77 7.08
CA VAL A 314 3.82 -1.94 6.26
C VAL A 314 2.90 -1.56 5.09
N LEU A 315 2.06 -0.54 5.24
CA LEU A 315 1.18 -0.04 4.17
C LEU A 315 1.80 1.12 3.39
N ARG A 316 2.71 1.90 4.01
CA ARG A 316 3.42 3.01 3.35
C ARG A 316 4.46 2.56 2.33
N GLU A 317 5.03 1.36 2.45
CA GLU A 317 5.98 0.83 1.45
C GLU A 317 5.39 0.76 0.02
N ARG A 318 4.05 0.79 -0.11
CA ARG A 318 3.34 0.78 -1.40
C ARG A 318 2.87 2.15 -1.91
N THR A 319 2.99 3.23 -1.12
CA THR A 319 2.35 4.51 -1.45
C THR A 319 3.14 5.38 -2.42
N GLY A 320 4.44 5.15 -2.63
CA GLY A 320 5.28 6.03 -3.47
C GLY A 320 5.32 7.50 -3.03
N LEU A 321 4.70 7.81 -1.89
CA LEU A 321 4.62 9.14 -1.30
C LEU A 321 5.96 9.45 -0.63
N VAL A 322 6.75 10.29 -1.26
CA VAL A 322 7.89 10.95 -0.62
C VAL A 322 7.32 12.11 0.20
N LEU A 323 6.71 11.80 1.34
CA LEU A 323 6.42 12.82 2.32
C LEU A 323 7.72 13.12 3.07
N VAL A 324 8.01 14.43 3.16
CA VAL A 324 9.23 15.03 3.70
C VAL A 324 9.82 14.18 4.82
N SER A 325 11.02 13.64 4.59
CA SER A 325 11.84 13.09 5.66
C SER A 325 12.13 14.25 6.60
N SER A 326 11.68 14.15 7.85
CA SER A 326 12.17 15.02 8.93
C SER A 326 13.66 14.73 9.08
N ALA A 327 14.50 15.48 8.38
CA ALA A 327 15.91 15.57 8.71
C ALA A 327 15.99 16.32 10.04
N VAL A 328 15.86 15.59 11.15
CA VAL A 328 16.43 16.02 12.41
C VAL A 328 17.88 15.59 12.33
N GLU A 329 18.71 16.48 11.78
CA GLU A 329 20.15 16.39 11.86
C GLU A 329 20.52 16.50 13.36
N PRO A 330 21.24 15.53 13.94
CA PRO A 330 21.71 15.68 15.32
C PRO A 330 22.66 16.88 15.38
N PRO A 331 22.66 17.67 16.48
CA PRO A 331 23.64 18.75 16.63
C PRO A 331 25.04 18.15 16.50
N GLY A 332 25.83 18.72 15.58
CA GLY A 332 27.22 18.33 15.38
C GLY A 332 28.01 18.47 16.68
N PRO A 333 29.08 17.66 16.86
CA PRO A 333 29.89 17.71 18.07
C PRO A 333 30.49 19.11 18.25
N ALA A 334 30.37 19.62 19.48
CA ALA A 334 30.92 20.89 19.95
C ALA A 334 32.46 20.91 19.93
#